data_AF-A0A9P8V1E4-F1
#
_entry.id   AF-A0A9P8V1E4-F1
#
_cell.length_a   1.000
_cell.length_b   1.000
_cell.length_c   1.000
_cell.angle_alpha   90.00
_cell.angle_beta   90.00
_cell.angle_gamma   90.00
#
_symmetry.space_group_name_H-M   'P 1'
#
loop_
_entity.id
_entity.type
_entity.pdbx_description
1 polymer ?
#
loop_
_entity_poly.entity_id
_entity_poly.type
_entity_poly.pdbx_seq_one_letter_code
_entity_poly.pdbx_strand_id
1 'polypeptide(L)'
;MFSASSAVIRAGARRAVPRVRQRQTIVAVPRSAIRALSTSPELAKQAGADRTRAIVIRTLSQIGSRREGQQYLSYFSSVSSQKFAVIKVGGAILTEYLDELCENIAFLYEVGLFPVIVHGAGPQLNKLLEDAGVEPQFEEGIRVTDPKTLTVARKLFLEENMKLTEKLESLGVRTRPLTHTLRATYLDKEKWNLVGKITSVNKEPIEQAIEHGYVPILTSMAETAEGQILNVNADVAAAELARALEPLKVVYLSEKGGLFNGDTGDKISHINLDAEFDHLMSQPWCRYGTRLKIKEIKELLDTLPRSSSVAIIHPSDLQKELFTDSGAGTLIRRGDKIEAVSNVSDISDMAKFKEGLLRDREGQDAEATVDKFIESLKTTPFKAYYDEPYNCLAVVLPESAERSHATLATLSVTKNGWLSNVTENVFNAIKKDHPKLAWTVSGEDENLTWFFERCDGSLAKEGNVLFYYGINEFKELEALSQEFSQAGRAMLGDSNLEARLRRAAQISSRNLAGAQTRSYSTMARRPQWNASTATTLGL
;
A
#
# COMPACT_ATOMS: atom_id res chain seq x y z
N MET A 1 45.97 -6.12 46.34
CA MET A 1 46.69 -5.26 47.31
C MET A 1 48.17 -5.60 47.26
N PHE A 2 48.99 -4.60 46.88
CA PHE A 2 50.46 -4.45 47.04
C PHE A 2 51.39 -5.53 46.46
N SER A 3 52.58 -5.25 45.90
CA SER A 3 53.34 -4.07 45.42
C SER A 3 54.75 -4.64 45.16
N ALA A 4 55.37 -4.44 43.98
CA ALA A 4 56.54 -3.57 43.73
C ALA A 4 57.74 -3.80 44.70
N SER A 5 59.03 -3.87 44.34
CA SER A 5 59.83 -3.35 43.23
C SER A 5 61.26 -3.92 43.33
N SER A 6 62.05 -3.93 42.25
CA SER A 6 63.29 -3.12 42.16
C SER A 6 64.11 -3.46 40.91
N ALA A 7 64.50 -2.40 40.21
CA ALA A 7 65.34 -2.38 39.02
C ALA A 7 66.82 -2.23 39.39
N VAL A 8 67.72 -2.76 38.56
CA VAL A 8 69.08 -2.22 38.41
C VAL A 8 69.44 -2.18 36.93
N ILE A 9 69.78 -0.97 36.48
CA ILE A 9 70.31 -0.61 35.16
C ILE A 9 71.82 -0.90 35.14
N ARG A 10 72.34 -1.47 34.05
CA ARG A 10 73.70 -1.12 33.58
C ARG A 10 73.82 -1.29 32.06
N ALA A 11 74.39 -0.25 31.47
CA ALA A 11 74.54 -0.02 30.05
C ALA A 11 75.77 -0.72 29.45
N GLY A 12 75.73 -0.91 28.13
CA GLY A 12 76.91 -0.70 27.29
C GLY A 12 77.50 -1.91 26.57
N ALA A 13 77.59 -1.72 25.25
CA ALA A 13 78.61 -2.21 24.31
C ALA A 13 78.18 -3.31 23.31
N ARG A 14 77.96 -2.83 22.09
CA ARG A 14 77.85 -3.58 20.83
C ARG A 14 79.12 -4.37 20.55
N ARG A 15 78.99 -5.62 20.09
CA ARG A 15 79.93 -6.25 19.15
C ARG A 15 79.18 -7.20 18.22
N ALA A 16 79.41 -6.99 16.93
CA ALA A 16 78.72 -7.60 15.80
C ALA A 16 79.15 -9.06 15.55
N VAL A 17 78.24 -9.85 15.00
CA VAL A 17 78.50 -11.16 14.38
C VAL A 17 78.03 -11.09 12.92
N PRO A 18 78.81 -11.56 11.93
CA PRO A 18 78.49 -11.34 10.52
C PRO A 18 77.42 -12.31 10.03
N ARG A 19 76.37 -11.80 9.37
CA ARG A 19 75.41 -12.61 8.61
C ARG A 19 75.81 -12.65 7.14
N VAL A 20 75.99 -13.87 6.65
CA VAL A 20 76.28 -14.24 5.26
C VAL A 20 75.16 -13.72 4.34
N ARG A 21 75.53 -12.92 3.31
CA ARG A 21 74.65 -12.48 2.23
C ARG A 21 74.52 -13.60 1.19
N GLN A 22 73.37 -14.26 1.12
CA GLN A 22 72.96 -14.96 -0.11
C GLN A 22 72.52 -13.90 -1.15
N ARG A 23 73.20 -13.86 -2.28
CA ARG A 23 72.75 -13.14 -3.48
C ARG A 23 71.57 -13.91 -4.07
N GLN A 24 70.36 -13.37 -3.99
CA GLN A 24 69.29 -13.71 -4.93
C GLN A 24 69.35 -12.73 -6.09
N THR A 25 69.55 -13.27 -7.28
CA THR A 25 69.47 -12.59 -8.57
C THR A 25 68.06 -12.05 -8.79
N ILE A 26 67.93 -10.73 -8.92
CA ILE A 26 66.69 -10.07 -9.35
C ILE A 26 66.51 -10.40 -10.83
N VAL A 27 65.52 -11.24 -11.14
CA VAL A 27 65.02 -11.41 -12.51
C VAL A 27 64.17 -10.18 -12.83
N ALA A 28 64.62 -9.37 -13.79
CA ALA A 28 63.86 -8.23 -14.28
C ALA A 28 62.66 -8.74 -15.09
N VAL A 29 61.45 -8.52 -14.58
CA VAL A 29 60.19 -8.75 -15.30
C VAL A 29 60.02 -7.62 -16.32
N PRO A 30 59.68 -7.90 -17.59
CA PRO A 30 59.47 -6.87 -18.59
C PRO A 30 58.30 -5.96 -18.20
N ARG A 31 58.50 -4.64 -18.37
CA ARG A 31 57.58 -3.54 -18.04
C ARG A 31 56.36 -3.45 -18.97
N SER A 32 55.71 -4.57 -19.26
CA SER A 32 54.56 -4.63 -20.15
C SER A 32 53.53 -5.66 -19.69
N ALA A 33 53.01 -5.52 -18.47
CA ALA A 33 51.76 -6.15 -18.02
C ALA A 33 51.36 -5.65 -16.61
N ILE A 34 51.22 -4.33 -16.43
CA ILE A 34 50.37 -3.80 -15.36
C ILE A 34 49.31 -2.96 -16.07
N ARG A 35 48.34 -3.66 -16.66
CA ARG A 35 47.08 -3.03 -17.04
C ARG A 35 46.35 -2.86 -15.73
N ALA A 36 46.52 -1.70 -15.11
CA ALA A 36 45.65 -1.27 -14.04
C ALA A 36 44.21 -1.45 -14.53
N LEU A 37 43.40 -2.20 -13.78
CA LEU A 37 41.94 -2.13 -13.89
C LEU A 37 41.53 -0.76 -13.35
N SER A 38 41.86 0.31 -14.09
CA SER A 38 41.16 1.57 -13.96
C SER A 38 39.81 1.35 -14.61
N THR A 39 38.80 1.00 -13.82
CA THR A 39 37.43 1.29 -14.21
C THR A 39 37.36 2.81 -14.30
N SER A 40 37.45 3.33 -15.53
CA SER A 40 37.28 4.75 -15.78
C SER A 40 35.94 5.19 -15.14
N PRO A 41 35.86 6.36 -14.48
CA PRO A 41 34.62 6.87 -13.91
C PRO A 41 33.48 6.91 -14.94
N GLU A 42 33.83 7.01 -16.22
CA GLU A 42 32.95 6.98 -17.38
C GLU A 42 32.30 5.60 -17.63
N LEU A 43 33.05 4.49 -17.47
CA LEU A 43 32.52 3.13 -17.59
C LEU A 43 31.62 2.76 -16.39
N ALA A 44 31.98 3.20 -15.19
CA ALA A 44 31.11 3.06 -14.00
C ALA A 44 29.85 3.94 -14.11
N LYS A 45 29.96 5.14 -14.69
CA LYS A 45 28.82 6.00 -15.01
C LYS A 45 27.94 5.42 -16.12
N GLN A 46 28.51 4.80 -17.15
CA GLN A 46 27.75 4.12 -18.21
C GLN A 46 27.00 2.90 -17.66
N ALA A 47 27.68 2.05 -16.88
CA ALA A 47 27.03 0.92 -16.20
C ALA A 47 25.93 1.39 -15.22
N GLY A 48 26.16 2.50 -14.51
CA GLY A 48 25.15 3.13 -13.66
C GLY A 48 23.97 3.69 -14.45
N ALA A 49 24.20 4.37 -15.57
CA ALA A 49 23.16 4.93 -16.43
C ALA A 49 22.32 3.85 -17.12
N ASP A 50 22.95 2.77 -17.58
CA ASP A 50 22.25 1.61 -18.15
C ASP A 50 21.42 0.88 -17.09
N ARG A 51 21.93 0.76 -15.86
CA ARG A 51 21.19 0.19 -14.72
C ARG A 51 20.02 1.09 -14.30
N THR A 52 20.22 2.40 -14.18
CA THR A 52 19.13 3.35 -13.91
C THR A 52 18.07 3.30 -15.01
N ARG A 53 18.48 3.21 -16.27
CA ARG A 53 17.55 3.05 -17.40
C ARG A 53 16.77 1.74 -17.32
N ALA A 54 17.42 0.64 -16.96
CA ALA A 54 16.76 -0.66 -16.77
C ALA A 54 15.74 -0.61 -15.62
N ILE A 55 16.08 0.03 -14.50
CA ILE A 55 15.17 0.26 -13.37
C ILE A 55 13.95 1.06 -13.83
N VAL A 56 14.18 2.20 -14.50
CA VAL A 56 13.08 3.05 -14.99
C VAL A 56 12.19 2.29 -15.97
N ILE A 57 12.76 1.54 -16.92
CA ILE A 57 11.99 0.71 -17.86
C ILE A 57 11.18 -0.34 -17.11
N ARG A 58 11.79 -1.03 -16.14
CA ARG A 58 11.10 -2.06 -15.34
C ARG A 58 9.96 -1.44 -14.52
N THR A 59 10.18 -0.33 -13.83
CA THR A 59 9.13 0.40 -13.10
C THR A 59 8.01 0.85 -14.03
N LEU A 60 8.32 1.49 -15.16
CA LEU A 60 7.31 1.95 -16.11
C LEU A 60 6.54 0.80 -16.76
N SER A 61 7.17 -0.36 -17.00
CA SER A 61 6.50 -1.53 -17.57
C SER A 61 5.46 -2.16 -16.63
N GLN A 62 5.56 -1.89 -15.33
CA GLN A 62 4.64 -2.39 -14.31
C GLN A 62 3.49 -1.40 -14.01
N ILE A 63 3.65 -0.13 -14.38
CA ILE A 63 2.62 0.89 -14.22
C ILE A 63 1.66 0.78 -15.41
N GLY A 64 0.55 0.08 -15.19
CA GLY A 64 -0.55 -0.03 -16.16
C GLY A 64 -1.50 1.17 -16.10
N SER A 65 -1.58 1.88 -14.98
CA SER A 65 -2.48 3.03 -14.82
C SER A 65 -1.85 4.24 -14.13
N ARG A 66 -2.42 5.44 -14.36
CA ARG A 66 -2.01 6.68 -13.68
C ARG A 66 -2.13 6.56 -12.16
N ARG A 67 -3.12 5.81 -11.67
CA ARG A 67 -3.36 5.54 -10.24
C ARG A 67 -2.21 4.75 -9.62
N GLU A 68 -1.76 3.69 -10.29
CA GLU A 68 -0.59 2.90 -9.86
C GLU A 68 0.66 3.78 -9.82
N GLY A 69 0.88 4.62 -10.84
CA GLY A 69 1.98 5.58 -10.85
C GLY A 69 1.96 6.55 -9.66
N GLN A 70 0.78 7.01 -9.22
CA GLN A 70 0.65 7.86 -8.03
C GLN A 70 0.91 7.08 -6.73
N GLN A 71 0.47 5.82 -6.62
CA GLN A 71 0.79 4.98 -5.47
C GLN A 71 2.30 4.76 -5.33
N TYR A 72 2.98 4.45 -6.45
CA TYR A 72 4.44 4.36 -6.51
C TYR A 72 5.07 5.65 -5.93
N LEU A 73 4.67 6.82 -6.42
CA LEU A 73 5.20 8.10 -5.94
C LEU A 73 4.94 8.30 -4.44
N SER A 74 3.74 7.96 -3.96
CA SER A 74 3.40 8.10 -2.54
C SER A 74 4.28 7.22 -1.65
N TYR A 75 4.58 5.99 -2.07
CA TYR A 75 5.47 5.12 -1.31
C TYR A 75 6.90 5.65 -1.27
N PHE A 76 7.40 6.22 -2.37
CA PHE A 76 8.75 6.79 -2.40
C PHE A 76 8.88 8.14 -1.69
N SER A 77 7.83 8.97 -1.69
CA SER A 77 7.90 10.32 -1.11
C SER A 77 7.64 10.36 0.39
N SER A 78 6.86 9.40 0.91
CA SER A 78 6.20 9.56 2.21
C SER A 78 6.56 8.48 3.23
N VAL A 79 7.12 7.35 2.79
CA VAL A 79 7.37 6.19 3.67
C VAL A 79 8.80 6.22 4.16
N SER A 80 8.99 6.22 5.48
CA SER A 80 10.30 5.92 6.03
C SER A 80 10.67 4.49 5.66
N SER A 81 11.85 4.29 5.10
CA SER A 81 12.24 2.99 4.55
C SER A 81 12.23 1.85 5.59
N GLN A 82 12.31 2.20 6.89
CA GLN A 82 12.16 1.30 8.04
C GLN A 82 10.76 0.68 8.19
N LYS A 83 9.70 1.37 7.73
CA LYS A 83 8.30 0.93 7.84
C LYS A 83 7.73 0.39 6.54
N PHE A 84 8.57 0.02 5.58
CA PHE A 84 8.10 -0.42 4.26
C PHE A 84 7.41 -1.79 4.32
N ALA A 85 8.18 -2.86 4.51
CA ALA A 85 7.65 -4.21 4.44
C ALA A 85 8.36 -5.21 5.34
N VAL A 86 7.60 -6.16 5.90
CA VAL A 86 8.11 -7.42 6.46
C VAL A 86 7.74 -8.55 5.50
N ILE A 87 8.72 -9.27 4.98
CA ILE A 87 8.54 -10.34 4.00
C ILE A 87 8.91 -11.69 4.62
N LYS A 88 7.91 -12.55 4.78
CA LYS A 88 8.11 -13.95 5.16
C LYS A 88 8.41 -14.78 3.91
N VAL A 89 9.55 -15.47 3.94
CA VAL A 89 9.98 -16.40 2.89
C VAL A 89 9.82 -17.84 3.38
N GLY A 90 9.03 -18.63 2.64
CA GLY A 90 8.90 -20.06 2.90
C GLY A 90 10.15 -20.85 2.50
N GLY A 91 10.42 -21.98 3.15
CA GLY A 91 11.59 -22.81 2.84
C GLY A 91 11.61 -23.28 1.38
N ALA A 92 10.47 -23.70 0.82
CA ALA A 92 10.38 -24.11 -0.58
C ALA A 92 10.76 -23.00 -1.58
N ILE A 93 10.52 -21.73 -1.22
CA ILE A 93 10.93 -20.59 -2.04
C ILE A 93 12.45 -20.48 -2.11
N LEU A 94 13.18 -20.79 -1.03
CA LEU A 94 14.64 -20.77 -1.00
C LEU A 94 15.29 -21.89 -1.83
N THR A 95 14.52 -22.92 -2.20
CA THR A 95 14.98 -24.02 -3.04
C THR A 95 14.57 -23.86 -4.49
N GLU A 96 13.30 -23.55 -4.76
CA GLU A 96 12.75 -23.59 -6.11
C GLU A 96 12.70 -22.23 -6.80
N TYR A 97 12.59 -21.15 -6.03
CA TYR A 97 12.32 -19.79 -6.56
C TYR A 97 13.29 -18.75 -6.01
N LEU A 98 14.52 -19.17 -5.68
CA LEU A 98 15.52 -18.31 -5.04
C LEU A 98 15.96 -17.17 -5.98
N ASP A 99 16.13 -17.47 -7.25
CA ASP A 99 16.57 -16.49 -8.25
C ASP A 99 15.50 -15.42 -8.46
N GLU A 100 14.23 -15.82 -8.65
CA GLU A 100 13.11 -14.88 -8.78
C GLU A 100 12.93 -14.03 -7.52
N LEU A 101 13.05 -14.64 -6.33
CA LEU A 101 13.00 -13.91 -5.06
C LEU A 101 14.09 -12.83 -5.00
N CYS A 102 15.34 -13.21 -5.29
CA CYS A 102 16.48 -12.31 -5.21
C CYS A 102 16.40 -11.18 -6.22
N GLU A 103 15.96 -11.44 -7.45
CA GLU A 103 15.74 -10.40 -8.46
C GLU A 103 14.66 -9.39 -8.04
N ASN A 104 13.59 -9.86 -7.40
CA ASN A 104 12.54 -8.97 -6.91
C ASN A 104 13.01 -8.11 -5.73
N ILE A 105 13.76 -8.69 -4.78
CA ILE A 105 14.35 -7.92 -3.67
C ILE A 105 15.39 -6.92 -4.19
N ALA A 106 16.19 -7.30 -5.19
CA ALA A 106 17.18 -6.41 -5.80
C ALA A 106 16.51 -5.19 -6.43
N PHE A 107 15.37 -5.37 -7.10
CA PHE A 107 14.59 -4.25 -7.60
C PHE A 107 14.11 -3.32 -6.47
N LEU A 108 13.54 -3.86 -5.39
CA LEU A 108 13.11 -3.06 -4.22
C LEU A 108 14.27 -2.26 -3.64
N TYR A 109 15.45 -2.89 -3.52
CA TYR A 109 16.66 -2.25 -3.05
C TYR A 109 17.11 -1.09 -3.96
N GLU A 110 17.10 -1.31 -5.26
CA GLU A 110 17.51 -0.32 -6.27
C GLU A 110 16.62 0.93 -6.27
N VAL A 111 15.33 0.77 -5.94
CA VAL A 111 14.40 1.89 -5.79
C VAL A 111 14.40 2.50 -4.38
N GLY A 112 15.30 2.04 -3.49
CA GLY A 112 15.50 2.62 -2.16
C GLY A 112 14.59 2.07 -1.06
N LEU A 113 13.96 0.90 -1.29
CA LEU A 113 13.10 0.22 -0.32
C LEU A 113 13.86 -0.94 0.32
N PHE A 114 13.89 -0.98 1.66
CA PHE A 114 14.63 -1.99 2.42
C PHE A 114 13.65 -2.91 3.17
N PRO A 115 13.15 -4.00 2.53
CA PRO A 115 12.26 -4.93 3.21
C PRO A 115 13.00 -5.70 4.33
N VAL A 116 12.31 -5.96 5.44
CA VAL A 116 12.79 -6.87 6.49
C VAL A 116 12.41 -8.29 6.11
N ILE A 117 13.38 -9.14 5.85
CA ILE A 117 13.14 -10.50 5.40
C ILE A 117 13.25 -11.45 6.59
N VAL A 118 12.27 -12.33 6.77
CA VAL A 118 12.35 -13.46 7.70
C VAL A 118 12.09 -14.76 6.96
N HIS A 119 12.94 -15.77 7.14
CA HIS A 119 12.82 -17.02 6.40
C HIS A 119 12.69 -18.26 7.29
N GLY A 120 11.96 -19.24 6.76
CA GLY A 120 11.89 -20.62 7.26
C GLY A 120 12.81 -21.57 6.48
N ALA A 121 12.95 -22.81 6.95
CA ALA A 121 13.65 -23.89 6.22
C ALA A 121 12.95 -25.26 6.45
N GLY A 122 11.62 -25.27 6.52
CA GLY A 122 10.83 -26.43 6.94
C GLY A 122 11.04 -27.69 6.09
N PRO A 123 10.85 -27.64 4.75
CA PRO A 123 11.07 -28.79 3.86
C PRO A 123 12.51 -29.32 3.91
N GLN A 124 13.50 -28.42 3.93
CA GLN A 124 14.92 -28.77 4.02
C GLN A 124 15.23 -29.47 5.35
N LEU A 125 14.64 -29.00 6.45
CA LEU A 125 14.84 -29.61 7.76
C LEU A 125 14.25 -31.01 7.84
N ASN A 126 13.07 -31.24 7.26
CA ASN A 126 12.49 -32.59 7.21
C ASN A 126 13.42 -33.56 6.49
N LYS A 127 13.91 -33.17 5.30
CA LYS A 127 14.83 -33.98 4.52
C LYS A 127 16.11 -34.32 5.28
N LEU A 128 16.73 -33.32 5.93
CA LEU A 128 17.95 -33.55 6.71
C LEU A 128 17.74 -34.47 7.93
N LEU A 129 16.57 -34.38 8.58
CA LEU A 129 16.24 -35.25 9.70
C LEU A 129 16.02 -36.69 9.22
N GLU A 130 15.27 -36.87 8.12
CA GLU A 130 15.04 -38.17 7.48
C GLU A 130 16.37 -38.82 7.05
N ASP A 131 17.26 -38.06 6.41
CA ASP A 131 18.59 -38.53 6.00
C ASP A 131 19.47 -38.92 7.21
N ALA A 132 19.26 -38.27 8.36
CA ALA A 132 19.91 -38.58 9.63
C ALA A 132 19.23 -39.72 10.42
N GLY A 133 18.16 -40.32 9.89
CA GLY A 133 17.38 -41.37 10.54
C GLY A 133 16.54 -40.88 11.72
N VAL A 134 16.22 -39.58 11.77
CA VAL A 134 15.36 -38.96 12.78
C VAL A 134 14.00 -38.66 12.15
N GLU A 135 12.94 -39.30 12.65
CA GLU A 135 11.59 -39.05 12.16
C GLU A 135 11.08 -37.67 12.63
N PRO A 136 10.64 -36.77 11.73
CA PRO A 136 10.09 -35.48 12.12
C PRO A 136 8.79 -35.64 12.92
N GLN A 137 8.78 -35.16 14.17
CA GLN A 137 7.59 -35.21 15.02
C GLN A 137 6.83 -33.88 15.01
N PHE A 138 5.51 -33.96 14.79
CA PHE A 138 4.60 -32.83 14.83
C PHE A 138 3.43 -33.11 15.76
N GLU A 139 3.12 -32.14 16.60
CA GLU A 139 1.95 -32.17 17.49
C GLU A 139 1.19 -30.84 17.33
N GLU A 140 -0.10 -30.92 17.00
CA GLU A 140 -0.95 -29.74 16.72
C GLU A 140 -0.38 -28.82 15.62
N GLY A 141 0.35 -29.40 14.66
CA GLY A 141 0.99 -28.65 13.58
C GLY A 141 2.29 -27.94 13.98
N ILE A 142 2.75 -28.09 15.22
CA ILE A 142 4.02 -27.57 15.72
C ILE A 142 5.06 -28.69 15.74
N ARG A 143 6.27 -28.42 15.25
CA ARG A 143 7.37 -29.38 15.28
C ARG A 143 7.91 -29.52 16.70
N VAL A 144 7.81 -30.72 17.27
CA VAL A 144 8.49 -31.05 18.53
C VAL A 144 10.00 -30.95 18.28
N THR A 145 10.69 -30.09 19.04
CA THR A 145 12.09 -29.76 18.76
C THR A 145 12.97 -30.15 19.96
N ASP A 146 13.54 -31.35 19.92
CA ASP A 146 14.51 -31.79 20.92
C ASP A 146 15.92 -31.17 20.69
N PRO A 147 16.88 -31.34 21.62
CA PRO A 147 18.22 -30.76 21.47
C PRO A 147 18.97 -31.18 20.20
N LYS A 148 18.76 -32.42 19.73
CA LYS A 148 19.40 -32.93 18.50
C LYS A 148 18.80 -32.26 17.27
N THR A 149 17.47 -32.23 17.20
CA THR A 149 16.70 -31.56 16.15
C THR A 149 17.04 -30.07 16.08
N LEU A 150 17.14 -29.39 17.23
CA LEU A 150 17.53 -27.98 17.27
C LEU A 150 18.93 -27.74 16.71
N THR A 151 19.88 -28.65 16.98
CA THR A 151 21.25 -28.53 16.47
C THR A 151 21.27 -28.60 14.94
N VAL A 152 20.54 -29.55 14.36
CA VAL A 152 20.39 -29.68 12.90
C VAL A 152 19.68 -28.47 12.31
N ALA A 153 18.55 -28.07 12.92
CA ALA A 153 17.80 -26.89 12.51
C ALA A 153 18.70 -25.65 12.50
N ARG A 154 19.36 -25.34 13.62
CA ARG A 154 20.21 -24.14 13.73
C ARG A 154 21.26 -24.07 12.64
N LYS A 155 21.95 -25.18 12.35
CA LYS A 155 22.96 -25.23 11.29
C LYS A 155 22.32 -24.92 9.92
N LEU A 156 21.23 -25.61 9.58
CA LEU A 156 20.51 -25.41 8.33
C LEU A 156 20.01 -23.96 8.18
N PHE A 157 19.40 -23.39 9.22
CA PHE A 157 18.89 -22.02 9.18
C PHE A 157 20.00 -21.00 8.91
N LEU A 158 21.19 -21.18 9.50
CA LEU A 158 22.34 -20.33 9.24
C LEU A 158 22.87 -20.51 7.81
N GLU A 159 22.92 -21.75 7.31
CA GLU A 159 23.33 -22.04 5.93
C GLU A 159 22.39 -21.41 4.90
N GLU A 160 21.08 -21.56 5.06
CA GLU A 160 20.08 -20.95 4.17
C GLU A 160 20.08 -19.41 4.27
N ASN A 161 20.31 -18.85 5.46
CA ASN A 161 20.44 -17.40 5.65
C ASN A 161 21.64 -16.83 4.88
N MET A 162 22.79 -17.51 4.97
CA MET A 162 23.99 -17.13 4.22
C MET A 162 23.81 -17.32 2.72
N LYS A 163 23.20 -18.42 2.27
CA LYS A 163 22.90 -18.66 0.85
C LYS A 163 22.06 -17.53 0.25
N LEU A 164 21.00 -17.09 0.94
CA LEU A 164 20.16 -15.98 0.50
C LEU A 164 20.94 -14.65 0.48
N THR A 165 21.73 -14.40 1.51
CA THR A 165 22.62 -13.22 1.65
C THR A 165 23.59 -13.15 0.47
N GLU A 166 24.35 -14.22 0.22
CA GLU A 166 25.35 -14.29 -0.86
C GLU A 166 24.71 -14.12 -2.24
N LYS A 167 23.55 -14.73 -2.48
CA LYS A 167 22.83 -14.57 -3.74
C LYS A 167 22.40 -13.10 -3.96
N LEU A 168 21.86 -12.44 -2.94
CA LEU A 168 21.48 -11.03 -3.02
C LEU A 168 22.70 -10.11 -3.22
N GLU A 169 23.79 -10.36 -2.51
CA GLU A 169 25.03 -9.61 -2.66
C GLU A 169 25.63 -9.77 -4.07
N SER A 170 25.48 -10.94 -4.69
CA SER A 170 25.88 -11.15 -6.09
C SER A 170 25.11 -10.27 -7.09
N LEU A 171 23.92 -9.80 -6.72
CA LEU A 171 23.10 -8.84 -7.49
C LEU A 171 23.38 -7.38 -7.11
N GLY A 172 24.34 -7.14 -6.20
CA GLY A 172 24.70 -5.82 -5.70
C GLY A 172 23.78 -5.27 -4.61
N VAL A 173 22.96 -6.12 -3.99
CA VAL A 173 22.15 -5.75 -2.82
C VAL A 173 23.04 -5.84 -1.59
N ARG A 174 23.13 -4.76 -0.81
CA ARG A 174 23.81 -4.82 0.49
C ARG A 174 22.88 -5.47 1.50
N THR A 175 23.32 -6.54 2.15
CA THR A 175 22.48 -7.30 3.09
C THR A 175 23.12 -7.39 4.47
N ARG A 176 22.29 -7.62 5.49
CA ARG A 176 22.75 -7.86 6.87
C ARG A 176 22.08 -9.13 7.43
N PRO A 177 22.81 -10.24 7.59
CA PRO A 177 22.27 -11.42 8.26
C PRO A 177 22.10 -11.13 9.76
N LEU A 178 20.93 -11.46 10.32
CA LEU A 178 20.55 -11.21 11.71
C LEU A 178 19.93 -12.47 12.34
N THR A 179 20.55 -12.99 13.39
CA THR A 179 20.17 -14.30 13.97
C THR A 179 19.69 -14.25 15.43
N HIS A 180 19.74 -13.08 16.09
CA HIS A 180 19.47 -12.92 17.53
C HIS A 180 18.54 -11.72 17.84
N THR A 181 17.62 -11.40 16.92
CA THR A 181 16.69 -10.27 17.06
C THR A 181 15.42 -10.61 17.84
N LEU A 182 15.05 -11.89 17.92
CA LEU A 182 13.83 -12.35 18.57
C LEU A 182 14.12 -12.86 19.97
N ARG A 183 13.39 -12.36 20.98
CA ARG A 183 13.42 -12.88 22.35
C ARG A 183 12.18 -13.73 22.60
N ALA A 184 12.35 -14.85 23.28
CA ALA A 184 11.26 -15.80 23.52
C ALA A 184 11.38 -16.49 24.88
N THR A 185 10.26 -16.99 25.37
CA THR A 185 10.21 -18.03 26.41
C THR A 185 9.84 -19.36 25.77
N TYR A 186 9.90 -20.45 26.52
CA TYR A 186 9.35 -21.74 26.07
C TYR A 186 7.85 -21.58 25.80
N LEU A 187 7.38 -22.11 24.67
CA LEU A 187 5.96 -22.15 24.34
C LEU A 187 5.23 -23.15 25.25
N ASP A 188 5.73 -24.38 25.27
CA ASP A 188 5.43 -25.41 26.26
C ASP A 188 6.63 -26.38 26.24
N LYS A 189 7.39 -26.40 27.33
CA LYS A 189 8.65 -27.15 27.40
C LYS A 189 8.40 -28.65 27.51
N GLU A 190 7.30 -29.07 28.13
CA GLU A 190 7.00 -30.49 28.32
C GLU A 190 6.43 -31.09 27.02
N LYS A 191 5.60 -30.31 26.32
CA LYS A 191 4.94 -30.73 25.09
C LYS A 191 5.84 -30.63 23.85
N TRP A 192 6.43 -29.45 23.62
CA TRP A 192 7.15 -29.16 22.36
C TRP A 192 8.67 -28.99 22.53
N ASN A 193 9.18 -29.08 23.76
CA ASN A 193 10.60 -29.02 24.08
C ASN A 193 11.22 -27.63 23.76
N LEU A 194 12.19 -27.53 22.84
CA LEU A 194 12.91 -26.28 22.51
C LEU A 194 12.16 -25.42 21.48
N VAL A 195 10.86 -25.22 21.69
CA VAL A 195 10.00 -24.35 20.87
C VAL A 195 9.66 -23.08 21.64
N GLY A 196 9.76 -21.94 20.96
CA GLY A 196 9.65 -20.61 21.58
C GLY A 196 8.32 -19.91 21.31
N LYS A 197 7.84 -19.19 22.33
CA LYS A 197 6.85 -18.12 22.23
C LYS A 197 7.58 -16.78 22.29
N ILE A 198 7.54 -16.01 21.20
CA ILE A 198 8.18 -14.70 21.14
C ILE A 198 7.55 -13.78 22.19
N THR A 199 8.39 -13.08 22.93
CA THR A 199 8.00 -12.11 23.96
C THR A 199 8.37 -10.69 23.58
N SER A 200 9.44 -10.50 22.82
CA SER A 200 9.82 -9.19 22.29
C SER A 200 10.73 -9.30 21.07
N VAL A 201 10.80 -8.20 20.30
CA VAL A 201 11.68 -8.03 19.15
C VAL A 201 12.68 -6.92 19.48
N ASN A 202 13.98 -7.20 19.37
CA ASN A 202 15.00 -6.18 19.42
C ASN A 202 15.12 -5.51 18.03
N LYS A 203 14.60 -4.28 17.93
CA LYS A 203 14.52 -3.52 16.68
C LYS A 203 15.81 -2.84 16.28
N GLU A 204 16.67 -2.52 17.26
CA GLU A 204 17.87 -1.71 17.03
C GLU A 204 18.77 -2.26 15.91
N PRO A 205 19.09 -3.58 15.84
CA PRO A 205 19.91 -4.11 14.75
C PRO A 205 19.24 -4.02 13.38
N ILE A 206 17.91 -4.08 13.34
CA ILE A 206 17.11 -4.00 12.11
C ILE A 206 17.10 -2.55 11.61
N GLU A 207 16.79 -1.61 12.50
CA GLU A 207 16.74 -0.17 12.21
C GLU A 207 18.12 0.33 11.75
N GLN A 208 19.20 -0.04 12.45
CA GLN A 208 20.56 0.32 12.06
C GLN A 208 20.97 -0.27 10.69
N ALA A 209 20.57 -1.51 10.38
CA ALA A 209 20.85 -2.10 9.07
C ALA A 209 20.20 -1.25 7.96
N ILE A 210 18.92 -0.90 8.13
CA ILE A 210 18.16 -0.11 7.17
C ILE A 210 18.73 1.31 7.03
N GLU A 211 19.09 1.97 8.13
CA GLU A 211 19.70 3.31 8.12
C GLU A 211 21.00 3.37 7.31
N HIS A 212 21.80 2.30 7.35
CA HIS A 212 23.03 2.20 6.57
C HIS A 212 22.81 1.64 5.15
N GLY A 213 21.56 1.41 4.76
CA GLY A 213 21.13 0.93 3.46
C GLY A 213 21.45 -0.55 3.21
N TYR A 214 21.29 -1.38 4.24
CA TYR A 214 21.32 -2.84 4.17
C TYR A 214 19.91 -3.42 4.28
N VAL A 215 19.63 -4.46 3.51
CA VAL A 215 18.43 -5.31 3.66
C VAL A 215 18.67 -6.30 4.80
N PRO A 216 17.92 -6.24 5.92
CA PRO A 216 18.09 -7.17 7.03
C PRO A 216 17.43 -8.53 6.72
N ILE A 217 18.18 -9.61 6.94
CA ILE A 217 17.77 -10.99 6.65
C ILE A 217 17.79 -11.82 7.93
N LEU A 218 16.62 -12.17 8.43
CA LEU A 218 16.41 -12.81 9.73
C LEU A 218 16.10 -14.30 9.60
N THR A 219 16.65 -15.11 10.50
CA THR A 219 16.21 -16.50 10.72
C THR A 219 15.03 -16.56 11.68
N SER A 220 14.11 -17.52 11.51
CA SER A 220 13.02 -17.77 12.48
C SER A 220 13.49 -18.54 13.73
N MET A 221 14.48 -18.00 14.43
CA MET A 221 15.01 -18.50 15.71
C MET A 221 14.94 -17.39 16.75
N ALA A 222 14.64 -17.76 18.00
CA ALA A 222 14.58 -16.83 19.12
C ALA A 222 15.48 -17.27 20.26
N GLU A 223 15.76 -16.36 21.19
CA GLU A 223 16.66 -16.60 22.32
C GLU A 223 15.96 -16.28 23.65
N THR A 224 16.18 -17.13 24.66
CA THR A 224 15.74 -16.84 26.04
C THR A 224 16.63 -15.78 26.70
N ALA A 225 16.27 -15.33 27.90
CA ALA A 225 17.10 -14.40 28.68
C ALA A 225 18.46 -15.02 29.06
N GLU A 226 18.53 -16.34 29.18
CA GLU A 226 19.73 -17.11 29.53
C GLU A 226 20.59 -17.49 28.31
N GLY A 227 20.18 -17.13 27.09
CA GLY A 227 20.92 -17.44 25.86
C GLY A 227 20.54 -18.76 25.19
N GLN A 228 19.48 -19.45 25.63
CA GLN A 228 19.02 -20.67 24.98
C GLN A 228 18.30 -20.33 23.67
N ILE A 229 18.74 -20.95 22.57
CA ILE A 229 18.05 -20.83 21.28
C ILE A 229 16.79 -21.70 21.27
N LEU A 230 15.71 -21.16 20.75
CA LEU A 230 14.42 -21.83 20.57
C LEU A 230 13.98 -21.73 19.11
N ASN A 231 13.39 -22.82 18.61
CA ASN A 231 12.76 -22.85 17.31
C ASN A 231 11.43 -22.08 17.33
N VAL A 232 11.15 -21.29 16.30
CA VAL A 232 9.90 -20.52 16.18
C VAL A 232 9.31 -20.69 14.78
N ASN A 233 7.99 -20.74 14.69
CA ASN A 233 7.29 -20.72 13.41
C ASN A 233 7.59 -19.39 12.68
N ALA A 234 8.03 -19.47 11.42
CA ALA A 234 8.35 -18.30 10.61
C ALA A 234 7.15 -17.36 10.39
N ASP A 235 5.92 -17.88 10.33
CA ASP A 235 4.72 -17.04 10.18
C ASP A 235 4.44 -16.23 11.46
N VAL A 236 4.67 -16.84 12.62
CA VAL A 236 4.60 -16.17 13.94
C VAL A 236 5.72 -15.15 14.08
N ALA A 237 6.95 -15.49 13.68
CA ALA A 237 8.07 -14.56 13.69
C ALA A 237 7.80 -13.33 12.80
N ALA A 238 7.23 -13.53 11.61
CA ALA A 238 6.84 -12.44 10.72
C ALA A 238 5.75 -11.55 11.34
N ALA A 239 4.74 -12.16 11.99
CA ALA A 239 3.69 -11.41 12.68
C ALA A 239 4.25 -10.56 13.81
N GLU A 240 5.13 -11.11 14.66
CA GLU A 240 5.73 -10.36 15.78
C GLU A 240 6.69 -9.26 15.31
N LEU A 241 7.45 -9.51 14.23
CA LEU A 241 8.22 -8.45 13.56
C LEU A 241 7.31 -7.34 13.05
N ALA A 242 6.19 -7.69 12.43
CA ALA A 242 5.22 -6.71 11.95
C ALA A 242 4.59 -5.91 13.09
N ARG A 243 4.22 -6.54 14.22
CA ARG A 243 3.72 -5.83 15.42
C ARG A 243 4.76 -4.84 15.98
N ALA A 244 6.04 -5.20 15.95
CA ALA A 244 7.11 -4.36 16.50
C ALA A 244 7.48 -3.18 15.58
N LEU A 245 7.47 -3.41 14.26
CA LEU A 245 7.94 -2.46 13.24
C LEU A 245 6.82 -1.63 12.60
N GLU A 246 5.57 -2.08 12.69
CA GLU A 246 4.38 -1.47 12.07
C GLU A 246 4.57 -1.16 10.58
N PRO A 247 4.91 -2.16 9.74
CA PRO A 247 5.15 -1.93 8.32
C PRO A 247 3.83 -1.66 7.57
N LEU A 248 3.91 -0.94 6.44
CA LEU A 248 2.77 -0.78 5.54
C LEU A 248 2.35 -2.11 4.88
N LYS A 249 3.31 -2.99 4.63
CA LYS A 249 3.09 -4.27 3.96
C LYS A 249 3.67 -5.42 4.78
N VAL A 250 2.86 -6.45 5.01
CA VAL A 250 3.32 -7.75 5.49
C VAL A 250 3.11 -8.75 4.36
N VAL A 251 4.17 -9.37 3.86
CA VAL A 251 4.08 -10.24 2.68
C VAL A 251 4.43 -11.67 3.07
N TYR A 252 3.51 -12.59 2.82
CA TYR A 252 3.75 -14.03 2.95
C TYR A 252 3.96 -14.64 1.58
N LEU A 253 5.20 -14.98 1.25
CA LEU A 253 5.53 -15.66 0.00
C LEU A 253 5.15 -17.14 0.08
N SER A 254 4.42 -17.60 -0.93
CA SER A 254 3.93 -18.97 -1.05
C SER A 254 3.92 -19.42 -2.51
N GLU A 255 4.25 -20.68 -2.74
CA GLU A 255 4.22 -21.33 -4.06
C GLU A 255 2.81 -21.30 -4.68
N LYS A 256 1.76 -21.34 -3.85
CA LYS A 256 0.38 -21.29 -4.33
C LYS A 256 -0.06 -19.89 -4.79
N GLY A 257 0.65 -18.85 -4.35
CA GLY A 257 0.39 -17.49 -4.78
C GLY A 257 -0.97 -16.89 -4.42
N GLY A 258 -1.58 -17.33 -3.31
CA GLY A 258 -2.85 -16.77 -2.81
C GLY A 258 -3.68 -17.75 -1.99
N LEU A 259 -4.85 -17.27 -1.57
CA LEU A 259 -5.96 -18.06 -1.04
C LEU A 259 -6.98 -18.32 -2.15
N PHE A 260 -7.67 -19.45 -2.04
CA PHE A 260 -8.62 -19.91 -3.04
C PHE A 260 -9.97 -20.19 -2.40
N ASN A 261 -11.04 -19.86 -3.10
CA ASN A 261 -12.39 -20.26 -2.73
C ASN A 261 -12.50 -21.78 -2.93
N GLY A 262 -12.91 -22.48 -1.87
CA GLY A 262 -12.97 -23.94 -1.85
C GLY A 262 -14.12 -24.53 -2.68
N ASP A 263 -15.15 -23.73 -2.98
CA ASP A 263 -16.31 -24.14 -3.80
C ASP A 263 -16.05 -23.86 -5.28
N THR A 264 -15.61 -22.65 -5.63
CA THR A 264 -15.42 -22.25 -7.04
C THR A 264 -14.04 -22.61 -7.58
N GLY A 265 -13.03 -22.75 -6.71
CA GLY A 265 -11.62 -22.91 -7.08
C GLY A 265 -10.94 -21.61 -7.47
N ASP A 266 -11.66 -20.49 -7.49
CA ASP A 266 -11.11 -19.19 -7.90
C ASP A 266 -10.16 -18.62 -6.84
N LYS A 267 -9.15 -17.87 -7.31
CA LYS A 267 -8.27 -17.12 -6.43
C LYS A 267 -9.02 -15.93 -5.82
N ILE A 268 -8.93 -15.78 -4.50
CA ILE A 268 -9.47 -14.63 -3.79
C ILE A 268 -8.48 -13.48 -3.98
N SER A 269 -8.87 -12.43 -4.69
CA SER A 269 -7.98 -11.28 -4.94
C SER A 269 -7.80 -10.39 -3.71
N HIS A 270 -8.89 -10.15 -2.97
CA HIS A 270 -8.85 -9.32 -1.77
C HIS A 270 -9.83 -9.80 -0.70
N ILE A 271 -9.53 -9.43 0.56
CA ILE A 271 -10.41 -9.63 1.71
C ILE A 271 -10.43 -8.34 2.55
N ASN A 272 -11.63 -7.79 2.76
CA ASN A 272 -11.85 -6.69 3.70
C ASN A 272 -12.40 -7.24 5.03
N LEU A 273 -11.54 -7.40 6.02
CA LEU A 273 -11.88 -8.13 7.25
C LEU A 273 -13.07 -7.51 8.00
N ASP A 274 -13.16 -6.18 8.10
CA ASP A 274 -14.24 -5.52 8.85
C ASP A 274 -15.64 -5.82 8.25
N ALA A 275 -15.71 -6.12 6.94
CA ALA A 275 -16.97 -6.40 6.24
C ALA A 275 -17.20 -7.90 5.99
N GLU A 276 -16.16 -8.66 5.69
CA GLU A 276 -16.26 -10.00 5.12
C GLU A 276 -15.86 -11.11 6.09
N PHE A 277 -15.18 -10.80 7.20
CA PHE A 277 -14.59 -11.82 8.07
C PHE A 277 -15.63 -12.83 8.59
N ASP A 278 -16.70 -12.37 9.22
CA ASP A 278 -17.72 -13.26 9.81
C ASP A 278 -18.39 -14.14 8.75
N HIS A 279 -18.66 -13.56 7.57
CA HIS A 279 -19.20 -14.29 6.44
C HIS A 279 -18.25 -15.40 6.00
N LEU A 280 -16.97 -15.08 5.74
CA LEU A 280 -15.94 -16.05 5.33
C LEU A 280 -15.73 -17.15 6.36
N MET A 281 -15.77 -16.83 7.66
CA MET A 281 -15.61 -17.80 8.73
C MET A 281 -16.78 -18.79 8.79
N SER A 282 -18.00 -18.32 8.48
CA SER A 282 -19.22 -19.14 8.43
C SER A 282 -19.30 -20.07 7.21
N GLN A 283 -18.48 -19.85 6.18
CA GLN A 283 -18.56 -20.64 4.95
C GLN A 283 -18.06 -22.08 5.15
N PRO A 284 -18.81 -23.11 4.67
CA PRO A 284 -18.40 -24.50 4.74
C PRO A 284 -17.09 -24.79 3.99
N TRP A 285 -16.87 -24.12 2.86
CA TRP A 285 -15.69 -24.30 2.02
C TRP A 285 -14.40 -23.78 2.67
N CYS A 286 -14.50 -22.88 3.64
CA CYS A 286 -13.38 -22.31 4.37
C CYS A 286 -12.79 -23.38 5.30
N ARG A 287 -11.92 -24.22 4.75
CA ARG A 287 -11.26 -25.34 5.45
C ARG A 287 -10.42 -24.84 6.62
N TYR A 288 -10.13 -25.73 7.56
CA TYR A 288 -9.38 -25.43 8.80
C TYR A 288 -8.11 -24.59 8.56
N GLY A 289 -7.28 -24.96 7.59
CA GLY A 289 -6.04 -24.22 7.29
C GLY A 289 -6.27 -22.80 6.77
N THR A 290 -7.21 -22.61 5.85
CA THR A 290 -7.59 -21.27 5.34
C THR A 290 -8.21 -20.43 6.46
N ARG A 291 -9.08 -21.03 7.27
CA ARG A 291 -9.73 -20.39 8.40
C ARG A 291 -8.72 -19.90 9.44
N LEU A 292 -7.77 -20.76 9.82
CA LEU A 292 -6.71 -20.42 10.76
C LEU A 292 -5.88 -19.23 10.24
N LYS A 293 -5.49 -19.28 8.96
CA LYS A 293 -4.66 -18.23 8.34
C LYS A 293 -5.36 -16.87 8.29
N ILE A 294 -6.64 -16.83 7.92
CA ILE A 294 -7.41 -15.58 7.93
C ILE A 294 -7.57 -15.05 9.36
N LYS A 295 -7.77 -15.93 10.34
CA LYS A 295 -7.87 -15.55 11.76
C LYS A 295 -6.57 -14.95 12.29
N GLU A 296 -5.43 -15.59 12.05
CA GLU A 296 -4.11 -15.09 12.46
C GLU A 296 -3.80 -13.73 11.82
N ILE A 297 -4.15 -13.58 10.53
CA ILE A 297 -3.97 -12.31 9.80
C ILE A 297 -4.89 -11.22 10.36
N LYS A 298 -6.13 -11.55 10.74
CA LYS A 298 -7.02 -10.60 11.42
C LYS A 298 -6.42 -10.16 12.75
N GLU A 299 -6.00 -11.10 13.60
CA GLU A 299 -5.39 -10.80 14.90
C GLU A 299 -4.11 -9.96 14.77
N LEU A 300 -3.35 -10.13 13.68
CA LEU A 300 -2.22 -9.27 13.35
C LEU A 300 -2.69 -7.86 12.98
N LEU A 301 -3.55 -7.76 11.96
CA LEU A 301 -4.01 -6.48 11.41
C LEU A 301 -4.80 -5.64 12.41
N ASP A 302 -5.53 -6.25 13.35
CA ASP A 302 -6.23 -5.56 14.44
C ASP A 302 -5.28 -4.72 15.31
N THR A 303 -4.01 -5.10 15.41
CA THR A 303 -2.97 -4.37 16.18
C THR A 303 -2.15 -3.40 15.34
N LEU A 304 -2.23 -3.49 14.02
CA LEU A 304 -1.50 -2.63 13.11
C LEU A 304 -2.34 -1.40 12.71
N PRO A 305 -1.70 -0.30 12.27
CA PRO A 305 -2.42 0.82 11.68
C PRO A 305 -3.31 0.38 10.51
N ARG A 306 -4.47 1.02 10.31
CA ARG A 306 -5.40 0.72 9.19
C ARG A 306 -4.76 0.82 7.79
N SER A 307 -3.68 1.59 7.67
CA SER A 307 -2.88 1.69 6.42
C SER A 307 -2.09 0.41 6.09
N SER A 308 -1.92 -0.49 7.06
CA SER A 308 -1.17 -1.73 6.90
C SER A 308 -2.03 -2.78 6.19
N SER A 309 -1.39 -3.60 5.37
CA SER A 309 -2.04 -4.71 4.69
C SER A 309 -1.14 -5.94 4.68
N VAL A 310 -1.77 -7.10 4.59
CA VAL A 310 -1.11 -8.40 4.46
C VAL A 310 -1.35 -8.94 3.07
N ALA A 311 -0.31 -9.38 2.37
CA ALA A 311 -0.43 -9.99 1.05
C ALA A 311 0.09 -11.44 1.06
N ILE A 312 -0.65 -12.35 0.43
CA ILE A 312 -0.22 -13.75 0.21
C ILE A 312 -0.04 -13.94 -1.29
N ILE A 313 1.21 -14.11 -1.73
CA ILE A 313 1.56 -14.05 -3.16
C ILE A 313 2.68 -15.01 -3.53
N HIS A 314 2.83 -15.22 -4.85
CA HIS A 314 3.97 -15.93 -5.41
C HIS A 314 5.19 -14.98 -5.50
N PRO A 315 6.43 -15.47 -5.38
CA PRO A 315 7.61 -14.61 -5.51
C PRO A 315 7.68 -13.81 -6.81
N SER A 316 7.23 -14.37 -7.93
CA SER A 316 7.18 -13.68 -9.24
C SER A 316 6.31 -12.43 -9.23
N ASP A 317 5.34 -12.40 -8.32
CA ASP A 317 4.27 -11.41 -8.26
C ASP A 317 4.57 -10.30 -7.23
N LEU A 318 5.73 -10.35 -6.56
CA LEU A 318 6.09 -9.45 -5.47
C LEU A 318 6.03 -7.97 -5.88
N GLN A 319 6.56 -7.63 -7.05
CA GLN A 319 6.50 -6.26 -7.56
C GLN A 319 5.05 -5.84 -7.86
N LYS A 320 4.31 -6.68 -8.58
CA LYS A 320 2.94 -6.36 -8.96
C LYS A 320 2.06 -6.14 -7.73
N GLU A 321 2.17 -6.99 -6.72
CA GLU A 321 1.37 -6.86 -5.49
C GLU A 321 1.72 -5.62 -4.65
N LEU A 322 2.99 -5.26 -4.58
CA LEU A 322 3.41 -4.12 -3.75
C LEU A 322 2.99 -2.78 -4.33
N PHE A 323 2.72 -2.72 -5.64
CA PHE A 323 2.54 -1.45 -6.34
C PHE A 323 1.33 -1.36 -7.28
N THR A 324 0.52 -2.42 -7.39
CA THR A 324 -0.73 -2.39 -8.18
C THR A 324 -1.95 -2.70 -7.32
N ASP A 325 -3.06 -2.02 -7.60
CA ASP A 325 -4.35 -2.30 -6.95
C ASP A 325 -4.97 -3.61 -7.42
N SER A 326 -4.69 -4.01 -8.67
CA SER A 326 -5.18 -5.27 -9.22
C SER A 326 -4.56 -6.49 -8.52
N GLY A 327 -3.38 -6.32 -7.92
CA GLY A 327 -2.66 -7.35 -7.21
C GLY A 327 -2.37 -8.56 -8.09
N ALA A 328 -1.82 -9.61 -7.47
CA ALA A 328 -1.61 -10.89 -8.13
C ALA A 328 -1.82 -12.11 -7.23
N GLY A 329 -1.92 -11.91 -5.92
CA GLY A 329 -2.40 -12.92 -4.99
C GLY A 329 -3.60 -12.45 -4.19
N THR A 330 -3.56 -12.69 -2.88
CA THR A 330 -4.64 -12.30 -1.97
C THR A 330 -4.19 -11.17 -1.07
N LEU A 331 -4.79 -10.00 -1.25
CA LEU A 331 -4.58 -8.83 -0.42
C LEU A 331 -5.61 -8.79 0.72
N ILE A 332 -5.14 -8.87 1.96
CA ILE A 332 -5.96 -8.82 3.15
C ILE A 332 -5.69 -7.53 3.90
N ARG A 333 -6.75 -6.82 4.24
CA ARG A 333 -6.69 -5.59 5.02
C ARG A 333 -7.90 -5.55 5.95
N ARG A 334 -7.85 -4.69 6.97
CA ARG A 334 -9.05 -4.40 7.74
C ARG A 334 -10.17 -3.87 6.83
N GLY A 335 -9.78 -3.00 5.89
CA GLY A 335 -10.72 -2.24 5.09
C GLY A 335 -11.39 -1.19 5.98
N ASP A 336 -12.31 -0.44 5.39
CA ASP A 336 -13.17 0.45 6.15
C ASP A 336 -14.59 -0.12 6.14
N LYS A 337 -15.22 -0.12 7.32
CA LYS A 337 -16.61 -0.51 7.44
C LYS A 337 -17.44 0.53 6.70
N ILE A 338 -18.20 0.09 5.69
CA ILE A 338 -19.13 0.96 4.98
C ILE A 338 -20.41 1.04 5.81
N GLU A 339 -20.73 2.24 6.27
CA GLU A 339 -22.03 2.56 6.83
C GLU A 339 -23.00 2.86 5.69
N ALA A 340 -24.20 2.29 5.78
CA ALA A 340 -25.29 2.56 4.86
C ALA A 340 -26.50 3.06 5.66
N VAL A 341 -26.88 4.32 5.42
CA VAL A 341 -27.94 4.99 6.17
C VAL A 341 -29.01 5.52 5.22
N SER A 342 -30.26 5.53 5.66
CA SER A 342 -31.40 6.01 4.86
C SER A 342 -32.11 7.21 5.46
N ASN A 343 -31.73 7.61 6.68
CA ASN A 343 -32.23 8.81 7.33
C ASN A 343 -31.08 9.73 7.72
N VAL A 344 -31.32 11.04 7.66
CA VAL A 344 -30.33 12.05 8.07
C VAL A 344 -29.99 11.94 9.56
N SER A 345 -30.92 11.46 10.40
CA SER A 345 -30.71 11.22 11.83
C SER A 345 -29.70 10.13 12.14
N ASP A 346 -29.49 9.21 11.20
CA ASP A 346 -28.69 8.01 11.40
C ASP A 346 -27.23 8.23 10.96
N ILE A 347 -26.92 9.42 10.42
CA ILE A 347 -25.57 9.81 10.03
C ILE A 347 -24.73 10.02 11.30
N SER A 348 -23.63 9.28 11.40
CA SER A 348 -22.78 9.24 12.59
C SER A 348 -22.07 10.57 12.89
N ASP A 349 -21.64 11.30 11.85
CA ASP A 349 -20.95 12.59 11.99
C ASP A 349 -21.39 13.56 10.88
N MET A 350 -22.35 14.43 11.21
CA MET A 350 -22.89 15.42 10.26
C MET A 350 -21.85 16.45 9.80
N ALA A 351 -20.84 16.77 10.62
CA ALA A 351 -19.82 17.74 10.25
C ALA A 351 -18.90 17.15 9.16
N LYS A 352 -18.43 15.91 9.36
CA LYS A 352 -17.65 15.20 8.34
C LYS A 352 -18.47 14.86 7.10
N PHE A 353 -19.76 14.54 7.25
CA PHE A 353 -20.65 14.35 6.11
C PHE A 353 -20.75 15.62 5.26
N LYS A 354 -20.91 16.79 5.89
CA LYS A 354 -20.93 18.09 5.19
C LYS A 354 -19.58 18.38 4.53
N GLU A 355 -18.47 18.15 5.21
CA GLU A 355 -17.12 18.32 4.66
C GLU A 355 -16.87 17.39 3.46
N GLY A 356 -17.26 16.12 3.57
CA GLY A 356 -17.19 15.15 2.48
C GLY A 356 -18.02 15.59 1.28
N LEU A 357 -19.23 16.14 1.50
CA LEU A 357 -20.00 16.73 0.42
C LEU A 357 -19.31 17.97 -0.14
N LEU A 358 -18.67 18.84 0.63
CA LEU A 358 -18.03 20.05 0.11
C LEU A 358 -16.74 19.78 -0.69
N ARG A 359 -16.17 18.59 -0.56
CA ARG A 359 -14.93 18.18 -1.22
C ARG A 359 -15.01 18.35 -2.74
N ASP A 360 -13.92 18.83 -3.33
CA ASP A 360 -13.72 19.05 -4.77
C ASP A 360 -14.74 20.00 -5.42
N ARG A 361 -15.40 20.86 -4.61
CA ARG A 361 -16.38 21.84 -5.09
C ARG A 361 -15.92 23.25 -4.80
N GLU A 362 -15.70 24.01 -5.86
CA GLU A 362 -15.27 25.40 -5.79
C GLU A 362 -16.45 26.34 -6.05
N GLY A 363 -16.62 27.36 -5.20
CA GLY A 363 -17.60 28.43 -5.40
C GLY A 363 -18.03 29.09 -4.09
N GLN A 364 -18.28 30.41 -4.13
CA GLN A 364 -18.72 31.21 -2.96
C GLN A 364 -20.05 30.71 -2.34
N ASP A 365 -20.85 29.95 -3.09
CA ASP A 365 -22.16 29.43 -2.66
C ASP A 365 -22.19 27.89 -2.42
N ALA A 366 -21.03 27.23 -2.42
CA ALA A 366 -20.97 25.78 -2.31
C ALA A 366 -21.55 25.27 -0.99
N GLU A 367 -21.22 25.94 0.12
CA GLU A 367 -21.70 25.61 1.46
C GLU A 367 -23.22 25.71 1.58
N ALA A 368 -23.79 26.84 1.16
CA ALA A 368 -25.24 27.07 1.19
C ALA A 368 -26.01 26.08 0.30
N THR A 369 -25.39 25.57 -0.77
CA THR A 369 -26.00 24.58 -1.65
C THR A 369 -25.97 23.18 -1.04
N VAL A 370 -24.88 22.82 -0.37
CA VAL A 370 -24.79 21.56 0.40
C VAL A 370 -25.81 21.57 1.53
N ASP A 371 -25.97 22.68 2.24
CA ASP A 371 -26.98 22.80 3.31
C ASP A 371 -28.41 22.61 2.77
N LYS A 372 -28.74 23.23 1.63
CA LYS A 372 -30.03 23.02 0.95
C LYS A 372 -30.23 21.58 0.48
N PHE A 373 -29.16 20.89 0.13
CA PHE A 373 -29.22 19.49 -0.27
C PHE A 373 -29.47 18.57 0.92
N ILE A 374 -28.73 18.75 2.02
CA ILE A 374 -28.97 18.03 3.28
C ILE A 374 -30.41 18.26 3.75
N GLU A 375 -30.94 19.48 3.64
CA GLU A 375 -32.34 19.76 3.98
C GLU A 375 -33.32 19.00 3.08
N SER A 376 -33.06 18.90 1.77
CA SER A 376 -33.91 18.10 0.87
C SER A 376 -33.83 16.58 1.13
N LEU A 377 -32.72 16.08 1.67
CA LEU A 377 -32.60 14.67 2.04
C LEU A 377 -33.49 14.29 3.23
N LYS A 378 -33.97 15.26 4.02
CA LYS A 378 -34.93 14.98 5.10
C LYS A 378 -36.32 14.58 4.59
N THR A 379 -36.68 15.01 3.38
CA THR A 379 -38.00 14.77 2.78
C THR A 379 -37.94 13.85 1.57
N THR A 380 -36.77 13.68 0.96
CA THR A 380 -36.56 12.84 -0.22
C THR A 380 -35.95 11.51 0.21
N PRO A 381 -36.51 10.35 -0.20
CA PRO A 381 -35.89 9.06 0.04
C PRO A 381 -34.46 9.03 -0.53
N PHE A 382 -33.51 8.59 0.27
CA PHE A 382 -32.12 8.43 -0.14
C PHE A 382 -31.47 7.26 0.61
N LYS A 383 -30.32 6.84 0.10
CA LYS A 383 -29.41 5.96 0.82
C LYS A 383 -27.99 6.49 0.67
N ALA A 384 -27.36 6.83 1.77
CA ALA A 384 -25.98 7.28 1.80
C ALA A 384 -25.07 6.12 2.21
N TYR A 385 -23.91 6.06 1.55
CA TYR A 385 -22.86 5.07 1.80
C TYR A 385 -21.57 5.82 2.08
N TYR A 386 -20.95 5.56 3.22
CA TYR A 386 -19.66 6.15 3.54
C TYR A 386 -18.84 5.24 4.43
N ASP A 387 -17.53 5.40 4.36
CA ASP A 387 -16.61 4.78 5.30
C ASP A 387 -16.47 5.62 6.58
N GLU A 388 -16.11 4.99 7.70
CA GLU A 388 -15.93 5.65 9.01
C GLU A 388 -15.06 6.94 8.96
N PRO A 389 -13.93 7.02 8.20
CA PRO A 389 -13.15 8.24 8.06
C PRO A 389 -13.63 9.19 6.94
N TYR A 390 -14.71 8.87 6.23
CA TYR A 390 -15.27 9.65 5.12
C TYR A 390 -14.25 9.85 3.97
N ASN A 391 -13.39 8.87 3.69
CA ASN A 391 -12.55 8.88 2.49
C ASN A 391 -13.38 8.71 1.22
N CYS A 392 -14.54 8.06 1.28
CA CYS A 392 -15.49 7.89 0.19
C CYS A 392 -16.90 8.09 0.72
N LEU A 393 -17.63 9.04 0.14
CA LEU A 393 -19.02 9.34 0.45
C LEU A 393 -19.84 9.29 -0.84
N ALA A 394 -20.86 8.45 -0.86
CA ALA A 394 -21.83 8.35 -1.93
C ALA A 394 -23.24 8.59 -1.40
N VAL A 395 -24.07 9.30 -2.18
CA VAL A 395 -25.51 9.40 -1.91
C VAL A 395 -26.27 8.91 -3.14
N VAL A 396 -27.09 7.90 -2.94
CA VAL A 396 -27.93 7.28 -3.96
C VAL A 396 -29.38 7.64 -3.69
N LEU A 397 -30.08 8.03 -4.74
CA LEU A 397 -31.51 8.23 -4.74
C LEU A 397 -32.16 6.97 -5.33
N PRO A 398 -33.05 6.30 -4.59
CA PRO A 398 -33.67 5.06 -5.05
C PRO A 398 -34.62 5.31 -6.23
N GLU A 399 -35.06 4.20 -6.84
CA GLU A 399 -36.08 4.19 -7.88
C GLU A 399 -37.36 4.92 -7.42
N SER A 400 -38.00 5.63 -8.34
CA SER A 400 -39.22 6.38 -8.09
C SER A 400 -40.29 6.04 -9.12
N ALA A 401 -41.52 6.48 -8.90
CA ALA A 401 -42.60 6.28 -9.88
C ALA A 401 -42.29 6.89 -11.27
N GLU A 402 -41.37 7.86 -11.32
CA GLU A 402 -40.94 8.54 -12.55
C GLU A 402 -39.66 7.94 -13.14
N ARG A 403 -38.84 7.24 -12.34
CA ARG A 403 -37.55 6.67 -12.75
C ARG A 403 -37.43 5.21 -12.31
N SER A 404 -37.32 4.31 -13.29
CA SER A 404 -37.16 2.87 -13.07
C SER A 404 -35.73 2.43 -12.71
N HIS A 405 -34.85 3.38 -12.40
CA HIS A 405 -33.46 3.13 -12.00
C HIS A 405 -33.07 4.05 -10.84
N ALA A 406 -32.14 3.59 -10.01
CA ALA A 406 -31.55 4.42 -8.97
C ALA A 406 -30.56 5.43 -9.59
N THR A 407 -30.35 6.55 -8.90
CA THR A 407 -29.46 7.62 -9.34
C THR A 407 -28.38 7.86 -8.31
N LEU A 408 -27.10 7.84 -8.72
CA LEU A 408 -26.01 8.32 -7.88
C LEU A 408 -25.97 9.85 -7.90
N ALA A 409 -26.49 10.48 -6.85
CA ALA A 409 -26.57 11.94 -6.75
C ALA A 409 -25.22 12.60 -6.45
N THR A 410 -24.33 11.90 -5.74
CA THR A 410 -22.96 12.36 -5.50
C THR A 410 -22.06 11.20 -5.18
N LEU A 411 -20.80 11.30 -5.61
CA LEU A 411 -19.70 10.46 -5.18
C LEU A 411 -18.50 11.37 -4.91
N SER A 412 -18.11 11.48 -3.66
CA SER A 412 -16.99 12.31 -3.20
C SER A 412 -15.93 11.40 -2.59
N VAL A 413 -14.71 11.48 -3.09
CA VAL A 413 -13.64 10.54 -2.74
C VAL A 413 -12.34 11.30 -2.56
N THR A 414 -11.66 11.12 -1.42
CA THR A 414 -10.32 11.70 -1.20
C THR A 414 -9.30 11.03 -2.09
N LYS A 415 -8.13 11.66 -2.28
CA LYS A 415 -6.97 11.00 -2.90
C LYS A 415 -6.64 9.67 -2.22
N ASN A 416 -6.73 9.60 -0.89
CA ASN A 416 -6.53 8.35 -0.15
C ASN A 416 -7.65 7.33 -0.40
N GLY A 417 -8.90 7.78 -0.54
CA GLY A 417 -10.03 6.94 -0.94
C GLY A 417 -9.82 6.32 -2.32
N TRP A 418 -9.33 7.12 -3.29
CA TRP A 418 -8.97 6.64 -4.62
C TRP A 418 -7.75 5.73 -4.63
N LEU A 419 -6.72 5.98 -3.81
CA LEU A 419 -5.53 5.12 -3.74
C LEU A 419 -5.76 3.88 -2.87
N SER A 420 -6.85 3.84 -2.11
CA SER A 420 -7.28 2.66 -1.39
C SER A 420 -8.39 1.96 -2.18
N ASN A 421 -8.73 0.75 -1.76
CA ASN A 421 -9.82 -0.01 -2.35
C ASN A 421 -11.18 0.32 -1.66
N VAL A 422 -11.33 1.52 -1.05
CA VAL A 422 -12.57 1.94 -0.36
C VAL A 422 -13.66 2.30 -1.37
N THR A 423 -13.30 2.98 -2.46
CA THR A 423 -14.26 3.34 -3.53
C THR A 423 -14.91 2.10 -4.13
N GLU A 424 -14.16 1.01 -4.33
CA GLU A 424 -14.74 -0.27 -4.77
C GLU A 424 -15.72 -0.84 -3.77
N ASN A 425 -15.37 -0.82 -2.48
CA ASN A 425 -16.23 -1.37 -1.44
C ASN A 425 -17.56 -0.61 -1.39
N VAL A 426 -17.52 0.73 -1.46
CA VAL A 426 -18.71 1.58 -1.52
C VAL A 426 -19.52 1.28 -2.79
N PHE A 427 -18.87 1.21 -3.95
CA PHE A 427 -19.57 0.96 -5.21
C PHE A 427 -20.18 -0.44 -5.31
N ASN A 428 -19.51 -1.46 -4.76
CA ASN A 428 -20.04 -2.82 -4.65
C ASN A 428 -21.24 -2.89 -3.68
N ALA A 429 -21.20 -2.14 -2.57
CA ALA A 429 -22.35 -2.02 -1.66
C ALA A 429 -23.55 -1.36 -2.37
N ILE A 430 -23.30 -0.29 -3.15
CA ILE A 430 -24.32 0.35 -3.98
C ILE A 430 -24.89 -0.65 -5.00
N LYS A 431 -24.04 -1.38 -5.72
CA LYS A 431 -24.46 -2.35 -6.74
C LYS A 431 -25.29 -3.50 -6.17
N LYS A 432 -24.98 -3.93 -4.95
CA LYS A 432 -25.76 -4.95 -4.23
C LYS A 432 -27.17 -4.47 -3.90
N ASP A 433 -27.31 -3.23 -3.46
CA ASP A 433 -28.59 -2.66 -3.05
C ASP A 433 -29.41 -2.09 -4.24
N HIS A 434 -28.72 -1.63 -5.28
CA HIS A 434 -29.28 -0.97 -6.45
C HIS A 434 -28.75 -1.63 -7.73
N PRO A 435 -29.45 -2.66 -8.25
CA PRO A 435 -29.01 -3.42 -9.42
C PRO A 435 -29.12 -2.61 -10.73
N LYS A 436 -29.94 -1.56 -10.76
CA LYS A 436 -30.01 -0.57 -11.84
C LYS A 436 -29.56 0.79 -11.31
N LEU A 437 -28.50 1.37 -11.90
CA LEU A 437 -27.97 2.67 -11.49
C LEU A 437 -27.55 3.51 -12.69
N ALA A 438 -27.84 4.81 -12.63
CA ALA A 438 -27.32 5.81 -13.56
C ALA A 438 -26.58 6.93 -12.81
N TRP A 439 -25.51 7.46 -13.40
CA TRP A 439 -24.73 8.55 -12.83
C TRP A 439 -24.01 9.37 -13.90
N THR A 440 -23.61 10.59 -13.56
CA THR A 440 -22.96 11.51 -14.50
C THR A 440 -21.63 12.02 -13.95
N VAL A 441 -20.58 11.96 -14.77
CA VAL A 441 -19.21 12.38 -14.43
C VAL A 441 -18.76 13.48 -15.40
N SER A 442 -17.87 14.36 -14.93
CA SER A 442 -17.21 15.34 -15.81
C SER A 442 -16.30 14.62 -16.81
N GLY A 443 -16.28 15.07 -18.06
CA GLY A 443 -15.35 14.61 -19.09
C GLY A 443 -13.88 14.96 -18.79
N GLU A 444 -13.64 15.81 -17.79
CA GLU A 444 -12.30 16.20 -17.32
C GLU A 444 -11.89 15.46 -16.03
N ASP A 445 -12.72 14.53 -15.53
CA ASP A 445 -12.41 13.80 -14.30
C ASP A 445 -11.19 12.88 -14.49
N GLU A 446 -10.25 12.94 -13.54
CA GLU A 446 -9.00 12.17 -13.61
C GLU A 446 -9.22 10.66 -13.53
N ASN A 447 -10.37 10.22 -13.00
CA ASN A 447 -10.71 8.82 -12.75
C ASN A 447 -11.71 8.26 -13.76
N LEU A 448 -11.91 8.89 -14.93
CA LEU A 448 -12.87 8.44 -15.94
C LEU A 448 -12.74 6.96 -16.32
N THR A 449 -11.52 6.45 -16.51
CA THR A 449 -11.25 5.04 -16.84
C THR A 449 -11.90 4.09 -15.83
N TRP A 450 -11.88 4.45 -14.55
CA TRP A 450 -12.48 3.66 -13.48
C TRP A 450 -13.99 3.51 -13.65
N PHE A 451 -14.68 4.57 -14.07
CA PHE A 451 -16.12 4.53 -14.33
C PHE A 451 -16.46 3.71 -15.59
N PHE A 452 -15.64 3.80 -16.65
CA PHE A 452 -15.81 2.99 -17.86
C PHE A 452 -15.76 1.48 -17.58
N GLU A 453 -14.85 1.05 -16.73
CA GLU A 453 -14.71 -0.36 -16.34
C GLU A 453 -15.91 -0.92 -15.55
N ARG A 454 -16.75 -0.04 -14.97
CA ARG A 454 -17.84 -0.41 -14.05
C ARG A 454 -19.24 -0.16 -14.61
N CYS A 455 -19.33 0.36 -15.83
CA CYS A 455 -20.59 0.59 -16.52
C CYS A 455 -20.88 -0.54 -17.53
N ASP A 456 -22.17 -0.76 -17.81
CA ASP A 456 -22.60 -1.57 -18.95
C ASP A 456 -22.67 -0.71 -20.23
N GLY A 457 -22.82 0.60 -20.08
CA GLY A 457 -22.73 1.55 -21.17
C GLY A 457 -22.55 2.99 -20.72
N SER A 458 -22.21 3.84 -21.70
CA SER A 458 -21.93 5.26 -21.47
C SER A 458 -22.38 6.13 -22.65
N LEU A 459 -22.67 7.39 -22.37
CA LEU A 459 -23.04 8.40 -23.37
C LEU A 459 -22.35 9.73 -23.04
N ALA A 460 -21.59 10.28 -23.97
CA ALA A 460 -20.87 11.55 -23.79
C ALA A 460 -21.60 12.71 -24.48
N LYS A 461 -21.77 13.83 -23.77
CA LYS A 461 -22.33 15.08 -24.32
C LYS A 461 -21.81 16.31 -23.58
N GLU A 462 -21.40 17.34 -24.33
CA GLU A 462 -21.00 18.67 -23.81
C GLU A 462 -19.98 18.60 -22.66
N GLY A 463 -18.97 17.74 -22.79
CA GLY A 463 -17.93 17.58 -21.79
C GLY A 463 -18.38 16.85 -20.51
N ASN A 464 -19.50 16.13 -20.55
CA ASN A 464 -19.95 15.24 -19.46
C ASN A 464 -20.21 13.85 -20.02
N VAL A 465 -20.07 12.83 -19.17
CA VAL A 465 -20.33 11.44 -19.51
C VAL A 465 -21.39 10.88 -18.57
N LEU A 466 -22.48 10.41 -19.16
CA LEU A 466 -23.47 9.57 -18.49
C LEU A 466 -22.94 8.13 -18.50
N PHE A 467 -23.05 7.47 -17.36
CA PHE A 467 -22.77 6.05 -17.19
C PHE A 467 -23.99 5.36 -16.57
N TYR A 468 -24.17 4.09 -16.90
CA TYR A 468 -25.20 3.26 -16.30
C TYR A 468 -24.79 1.79 -16.24
N TYR A 469 -25.43 1.04 -15.35
CA TYR A 469 -25.43 -0.42 -15.35
C TYR A 469 -26.82 -0.98 -15.01
N GLY A 470 -27.11 -2.21 -15.44
CA GLY A 470 -28.36 -2.93 -15.18
C GLY A 470 -29.57 -2.48 -16.00
N ILE A 471 -29.44 -1.42 -16.81
CA ILE A 471 -30.50 -0.87 -17.65
C ILE A 471 -30.41 -1.49 -19.05
N ASN A 472 -31.17 -2.56 -19.28
CA ASN A 472 -31.13 -3.34 -20.52
C ASN A 472 -32.34 -3.09 -21.43
N GLU A 473 -33.40 -2.45 -20.94
CA GLU A 473 -34.59 -2.17 -21.74
C GLU A 473 -34.39 -0.94 -22.62
N PHE A 474 -34.64 -1.10 -23.93
CA PHE A 474 -34.44 -0.04 -24.91
C PHE A 474 -35.25 1.24 -24.59
N LYS A 475 -36.49 1.09 -24.10
CA LYS A 475 -37.34 2.25 -23.74
C LYS A 475 -36.79 3.01 -22.52
N GLU A 476 -36.29 2.30 -21.52
CA GLU A 476 -35.67 2.91 -20.33
C GLU A 476 -34.40 3.68 -20.75
N LEU A 477 -33.60 3.07 -21.63
CA LEU A 477 -32.37 3.65 -22.14
C LEU A 477 -32.61 4.87 -23.05
N GLU A 478 -33.65 4.83 -23.88
CA GLU A 478 -34.06 5.96 -24.71
C GLU A 478 -34.51 7.14 -23.85
N ALA A 479 -35.32 6.89 -22.81
CA ALA A 479 -35.74 7.92 -21.86
C ALA A 479 -34.53 8.53 -21.13
N LEU A 480 -33.62 7.69 -20.62
CA LEU A 480 -32.39 8.12 -19.94
C LEU A 480 -31.51 8.96 -20.88
N SER A 481 -31.29 8.50 -22.11
CA SER A 481 -30.49 9.21 -23.12
C SER A 481 -31.12 10.55 -23.52
N GLN A 482 -32.45 10.61 -23.66
CA GLN A 482 -33.17 11.85 -23.96
C GLN A 482 -33.08 12.86 -22.81
N GLU A 483 -33.29 12.41 -21.57
CA GLU A 483 -33.18 13.25 -20.37
C GLU A 483 -31.74 13.79 -20.24
N PHE A 484 -30.71 12.96 -20.47
CA PHE A 484 -29.31 13.39 -20.50
C PHE A 484 -29.04 14.37 -21.64
N SER A 485 -29.61 14.12 -22.81
CA SER A 485 -29.44 15.00 -23.96
C SER A 485 -30.09 16.37 -23.73
N GLN A 486 -31.19 16.44 -23.00
CA GLN A 486 -31.89 17.72 -22.76
C GLN A 486 -31.27 18.51 -21.61
N ALA A 487 -30.79 17.84 -20.56
CA ALA A 487 -30.40 18.48 -19.31
C ALA A 487 -28.92 18.26 -18.92
N GLY A 488 -28.16 17.47 -19.68
CA GLY A 488 -26.74 17.19 -19.42
C GLY A 488 -26.53 16.64 -18.01
N ARG A 489 -25.55 17.17 -17.27
CA ARG A 489 -25.32 16.82 -15.85
C ARG A 489 -26.47 17.23 -14.91
N ALA A 490 -27.36 18.12 -15.36
CA ALA A 490 -28.56 18.55 -14.62
C ALA A 490 -29.79 17.68 -14.89
N MET A 491 -29.65 16.62 -15.71
CA MET A 491 -30.64 15.57 -15.95
C MET A 491 -31.25 15.03 -14.66
N LEU A 492 -30.44 14.91 -13.62
CA LEU A 492 -30.88 14.39 -12.34
C LEU A 492 -31.67 15.44 -11.50
N GLY A 493 -32.10 16.57 -12.08
CA GLY A 493 -32.99 17.56 -11.46
C GLY A 493 -32.42 18.23 -10.21
N ASP A 494 -33.32 18.77 -9.35
CA ASP A 494 -32.96 19.33 -8.01
C ASP A 494 -32.48 18.28 -7.01
N SER A 495 -32.44 17.01 -7.42
CA SER A 495 -32.01 15.88 -6.62
C SER A 495 -30.52 15.57 -6.76
N ASN A 496 -29.84 16.09 -7.79
CA ASN A 496 -28.39 16.03 -7.91
C ASN A 496 -27.74 17.30 -7.37
N LEU A 497 -26.89 17.13 -6.35
CA LEU A 497 -26.17 18.20 -5.69
C LEU A 497 -25.27 19.00 -6.65
N GLU A 498 -24.67 18.35 -7.64
CA GLU A 498 -23.79 18.99 -8.61
C GLU A 498 -24.55 19.86 -9.63
N ALA A 499 -25.77 19.44 -9.97
CA ALA A 499 -26.70 20.25 -10.77
C ALA A 499 -27.13 21.53 -10.04
N ARG A 500 -27.37 21.43 -8.73
CA ARG A 500 -27.73 22.58 -7.88
C ARG A 500 -26.57 23.56 -7.71
N LEU A 501 -25.34 23.05 -7.54
CA LEU A 501 -24.12 23.86 -7.40
C LEU A 501 -23.85 24.69 -8.65
N ARG A 502 -23.95 24.11 -9.85
CA ARG A 502 -23.82 24.87 -11.09
C ARG A 502 -24.94 25.89 -11.29
N ARG A 503 -26.19 25.55 -10.93
CA ARG A 503 -27.30 26.52 -11.02
C ARG A 503 -27.07 27.71 -10.10
N ALA A 504 -26.59 27.47 -8.88
CA ALA A 504 -26.18 28.55 -7.97
C ALA A 504 -25.05 29.40 -8.58
N ALA A 505 -23.99 28.78 -9.11
CA ALA A 505 -22.90 29.49 -9.79
C ALA A 505 -23.36 30.27 -11.05
N GLN A 506 -24.29 29.74 -11.84
CA GLN A 506 -24.89 30.40 -13.01
C GLN A 506 -25.80 31.57 -12.61
N ILE A 507 -26.53 31.46 -11.50
CA ILE A 507 -27.35 32.55 -10.94
C ILE A 507 -26.44 33.65 -10.41
N SER A 508 -25.37 33.31 -9.67
CA SER A 508 -24.41 34.27 -9.13
C SER A 508 -23.66 35.01 -10.24
N SER A 509 -23.22 34.31 -11.30
CA SER A 509 -22.62 34.95 -12.49
C SER A 509 -23.61 35.81 -13.28
N ARG A 510 -24.88 35.41 -13.41
CA ARG A 510 -25.94 36.25 -14.00
C ARG A 510 -26.25 37.49 -13.16
N ASN A 511 -26.23 37.38 -11.83
CA ASN A 511 -26.44 38.52 -10.93
C ASN A 511 -25.27 39.51 -11.00
N LEU A 512 -24.03 39.03 -11.16
CA LEU A 512 -22.85 39.84 -11.44
C LEU A 512 -22.93 40.56 -12.80
N ALA A 513 -23.38 39.89 -13.86
CA ALA A 513 -23.61 40.51 -15.18
C ALA A 513 -24.81 41.49 -15.19
N GLY A 514 -25.86 41.20 -14.39
CA GLY A 514 -27.01 42.06 -14.17
C GLY A 514 -26.69 43.32 -13.37
N ALA A 515 -25.73 43.23 -12.43
CA ALA A 515 -25.22 44.38 -11.70
C ALA A 515 -24.39 45.30 -12.62
N GLN A 516 -23.55 44.75 -13.49
CA GLN A 516 -22.79 45.55 -14.47
C GLN A 516 -23.67 46.24 -15.53
N THR A 517 -24.78 45.63 -15.94
CA THR A 517 -25.73 46.25 -16.90
C THR A 517 -26.59 47.35 -16.26
N ARG A 518 -26.89 47.27 -14.96
CA ARG A 518 -27.59 48.35 -14.23
C ARG A 518 -26.70 49.58 -13.95
N SER A 519 -25.38 49.45 -14.00
CA SER A 519 -24.45 50.57 -13.78
C SER A 519 -24.32 51.55 -14.97
N TYR A 520 -24.92 51.28 -16.13
CA TYR A 520 -24.82 52.15 -17.33
C TYR A 520 -26.07 52.98 -17.66
N SER A 521 -27.08 53.04 -16.78
CA SER A 521 -28.28 53.86 -17.00
C SER A 521 -28.49 54.93 -15.93
N THR A 522 -27.58 55.88 -15.84
CA THR A 522 -27.84 57.22 -15.29
C THR A 522 -27.23 58.28 -16.20
N MET A 523 -27.92 58.60 -17.31
CA MET A 523 -27.65 59.85 -18.02
C MET A 523 -28.05 61.03 -17.13
N ALA A 524 -27.03 61.67 -16.54
CA ALA A 524 -27.17 62.92 -15.81
C ALA A 524 -27.61 64.04 -16.76
N ARG A 525 -28.77 64.66 -16.47
CA ARG A 525 -29.19 65.96 -17.03
C ARG A 525 -28.19 67.04 -16.59
N ARG A 526 -27.54 67.70 -17.56
CA ARG A 526 -26.73 68.92 -17.34
C ARG A 526 -27.62 70.12 -16.99
N PRO A 527 -27.27 70.98 -16.03
CA PRO A 527 -27.90 72.29 -15.86
C PRO A 527 -27.29 73.32 -16.84
N GLN A 528 -28.15 74.13 -17.48
CA GLN A 528 -27.79 75.26 -18.32
C GLN A 528 -27.28 76.44 -17.47
N TRP A 529 -26.17 77.06 -17.90
CA TRP A 529 -25.72 78.36 -17.40
C TRP A 529 -26.24 79.47 -18.32
N ASN A 530 -27.02 80.39 -17.73
CA ASN A 530 -27.48 81.61 -18.38
C ASN A 530 -26.40 82.69 -18.31
N ALA A 531 -26.05 83.27 -19.46
CA ALA A 531 -25.25 84.48 -19.56
C ALA A 531 -26.13 85.61 -20.10
N SER A 532 -26.37 86.64 -19.29
CA SER A 532 -26.81 87.93 -19.78
C SER A 532 -26.49 89.06 -18.80
N THR A 533 -25.92 90.13 -19.38
CA THR A 533 -25.86 91.54 -18.94
C THR A 533 -24.93 91.95 -17.79
N ALA A 534 -23.86 92.67 -18.15
CA ALA A 534 -23.55 93.98 -17.57
C ALA A 534 -22.66 94.81 -18.52
N THR A 535 -23.22 95.91 -19.00
CA THR A 535 -22.57 96.95 -19.82
C THR A 535 -21.99 98.02 -18.88
N THR A 536 -20.70 98.31 -19.08
CA THR A 536 -19.98 99.61 -19.00
C THR A 536 -20.23 100.63 -17.86
N LEU A 537 -19.11 101.06 -17.25
CA LEU A 537 -18.69 102.41 -16.77
C LEU A 537 -17.86 102.21 -15.48
N GLY A 538 -16.69 102.78 -15.25
CA GLY A 538 -16.03 103.98 -15.76
C GLY A 538 -15.38 104.67 -14.55
N LEU A 539 -14.08 104.96 -14.65
CA LEU A 539 -13.14 105.57 -13.68
C LEU A 539 -12.58 104.68 -12.57
#